data_AF-A0A7C6Q8C4-F1
#
_entry.id   AF-A0A7C6Q8C4-F1
#
_cell.length_a   1.000
_cell.length_b   1.000
_cell.length_c   1.000
_cell.angle_alpha   90.00
_cell.angle_beta   90.00
_cell.angle_gamma   90.00
#
_symmetry.space_group_name_H-M   'P 1'
#
loop_
_entity.id
_entity.type
_entity.pdbx_description
1 polymer ?
#
loop_
_entity_poly.entity_id
_entity_poly.type
_entity_poly.pdbx_seq_one_letter_code
_entity_poly.pdbx_strand_id
1 'polypeptide(L)' 'MRIDIISLFPEMFDGPFGHSIIKRAREAGLLIVNIINPRD' A
#
# COMPACT_ATOMS: atom_id res chain seq x y z
N MET A 1 -0.16 -12.22 1.62
CA MET A 1 0.96 -11.70 0.79
C MET A 1 1.42 -10.38 1.37
N ARG A 2 2.73 -10.10 1.36
CA ARG A 2 3.30 -8.85 1.87
C ARG A 2 4.07 -8.14 0.77
N ILE A 3 3.88 -6.83 0.65
CA ILE A 3 4.59 -5.97 -0.29
C ILE A 3 5.10 -4.76 0.50
N ASP A 4 6.41 -4.53 0.47
CA ASP A 4 7.04 -3.33 1.00
C ASP A 4 7.54 -2.50 -0.19
N ILE A 5 7.14 -1.22 -0.26
CA ILE A 5 7.43 -0.30 -1.35
C ILE A 5 8.29 0.83 -0.80
N ILE A 6 9.43 1.07 -1.43
CA ILE A 6 10.28 2.22 -1.13
C ILE A 6 10.01 3.29 -2.17
N SER A 7 9.54 4.46 -1.75
CA SER A 7 9.22 5.57 -2.64
C SER A 7 9.48 6.90 -1.97
N LEU A 8 9.96 7.88 -2.74
CA LEU A 8 10.02 9.27 -2.27
C LEU A 8 8.64 9.94 -2.24
N PHE A 9 7.62 9.35 -2.87
CA PHE A 9 6.27 9.90 -2.97
C PHE A 9 5.23 8.85 -2.50
N PRO A 10 5.03 8.67 -1.18
CA PRO A 10 4.06 7.71 -0.64
C PRO A 10 2.60 8.02 -1.02
N GLU A 11 2.25 9.29 -1.13
CA GLU A 11 0.90 9.80 -1.39
C GLU A 11 0.32 9.32 -2.73
N MET A 12 1.16 8.95 -3.69
CA MET A 12 0.73 8.42 -4.98
C MET A 12 -0.03 7.08 -4.87
N PHE A 13 0.13 6.37 -3.75
CA PHE A 13 -0.39 5.02 -3.56
C PHE A 13 -1.74 4.99 -2.81
N ASP A 14 -2.19 6.11 -2.25
CA ASP A 14 -3.45 6.19 -1.49
C ASP A 14 -4.67 5.87 -2.37
N GLY A 15 -4.68 6.36 -3.61
CA GLY A 15 -5.73 6.06 -4.58
C GLY A 15 -5.75 4.57 -4.98
N PRO A 16 -4.69 4.07 -5.64
CA PRO A 16 -4.65 2.68 -6.12
C PRO A 16 -4.90 1.63 -5.04
N PHE A 17 -4.42 1.85 -3.80
CA PHE A 17 -4.57 0.87 -2.72
C PHE A 17 -5.80 1.10 -1.83
N GLY A 18 -6.44 2.25 -1.95
CA GLY A 18 -7.67 2.60 -1.21
C GLY A 18 -8.96 2.11 -1.88
N HIS A 19 -8.90 1.53 -3.07
CA HIS A 19 -10.11 1.20 -3.85
C HIS A 19 -10.17 -0.24 -4.36
N SER A 20 -11.39 -0.65 -4.76
CA SER A 20 -11.68 -1.88 -5.49
C SER A 20 -11.15 -3.17 -4.81
N ILE A 21 -10.46 -4.03 -5.56
CA ILE A 21 -10.01 -5.36 -5.13
C ILE A 21 -8.85 -5.29 -4.14
N ILE A 22 -7.99 -4.27 -4.26
CA ILE A 22 -6.85 -4.08 -3.35
C ILE A 22 -7.34 -3.71 -1.95
N LYS A 23 -8.31 -2.79 -1.85
CA LYS A 23 -8.96 -2.47 -0.56
C LYS A 23 -9.55 -3.73 0.09
N ARG A 24 -10.35 -4.50 -0.65
CA ARG A 24 -10.97 -5.73 -0.15
C ARG A 24 -9.96 -6.77 0.30
N ALA A 25 -8.85 -6.94 -0.42
CA ALA A 25 -7.79 -7.87 -0.03
C ALA A 25 -7.06 -7.44 1.26
N ARG A 26 -6.89 -6.13 1.48
CA ARG A 26 -6.33 -5.59 2.73
C ARG A 26 -7.30 -5.78 3.90
N GLU A 27 -8.59 -5.49 3.71
CA GLU A 27 -9.64 -5.69 4.71
C GLU A 27 -9.81 -7.16 5.10
N ALA A 28 -9.66 -8.07 4.13
CA ALA A 28 -9.69 -9.51 4.36
C ALA A 28 -8.38 -10.08 4.96
N GLY A 29 -7.37 -9.23 5.24
CA GLY A 29 -6.07 -9.65 5.77
C GLY A 29 -5.21 -10.47 4.80
N LEU A 30 -5.59 -10.56 3.53
CA LEU A 30 -4.88 -11.33 2.51
C LEU A 30 -3.65 -10.58 1.96
N LEU A 31 -3.64 -9.25 2.09
CA LEU A 31 -2.60 -8.37 1.57
C LEU A 31 -2.18 -7.33 2.62
N ILE A 32 -0.87 -7.26 2.86
CA ILE A 32 -0.24 -6.20 3.66
C ILE A 32 0.63 -5.37 2.72
N VAL A 33 0.40 -4.06 2.67
CA VAL A 33 1.21 -3.10 1.90
C VAL A 33 1.76 -2.05 2.85
N ASN A 34 3.09 -1.98 2.90
CA ASN A 34 3.81 -0.92 3.60
C ASN A 34 4.52 -0.02 2.58
N ILE A 35 4.50 1.27 2.83
CA ILE A 35 5.20 2.26 2.02
C ILE A 35 6.20 2.96 2.93
N ILE A 36 7.45 2.96 2.50
CA ILE A 36 8.59 3.49 3.26
C ILE A 36 9.16 4.64 2.46
N ASN A 37 9.21 5.81 3.07
CA ASN A 37 9.87 6.98 2.50
C ASN A 37 11.29 7.08 3.07
N PRO A 38 12.35 7.01 2.23
CA PRO A 38 13.72 7.13 2.70
C PRO A 38 14.09 8.49 3.32
N ARG A 39 13.21 9.49 3.22
CA ARG A 39 13.39 10.82 3.83
C ARG A 39 12.92 10.88 5.28
N ASP A 40 12.19 9.87 5.74
CA ASP A 40 11.70 9.74 7.11
C ASP A 40 12.71 8.95 7.96
#